data_AF-A0A7X7L325-F1
#
_entry.id   AF-A0A7X7L325-F1
#
_cell.length_a   1.000
_cell.length_b   1.000
_cell.length_c   1.000
_cell.angle_alpha   90.00
_cell.angle_beta   90.00
_cell.angle_gamma   90.00
#
_symmetry.space_group_name_H-M   'P 1'
#
loop_
_entity.id
_entity.type
_entity.pdbx_description
1 polymer ?
#
loop_
_entity_poly.entity_id
_entity_poly.type
_entity_poly.pdbx_seq_one_letter_code
_entity_poly.pdbx_strand_id
1 'polypeptide(L)'
;MDWSTPFIIYRIDASGSLKEVYHAKDLNAARYWLKYIAKPGDVCCRTPTHPKHSTHNGAPEYFSHKETSGCASSVKENWQNYAKGKSFDGQFPNEEKGVQADEAESTTV
;
A
#
# COMPACT_ATOMS: atom_id res chain seq x y z
N MET A 1 21.00 7.07 -14.63
CA MET A 1 20.25 6.89 -13.37
C MET A 1 19.66 5.51 -13.44
N ASP A 2 20.18 4.57 -12.64
CA ASP A 2 19.80 3.16 -12.72
C ASP A 2 18.63 2.91 -11.78
N TRP A 3 17.43 2.76 -12.35
CA TRP A 3 16.24 2.38 -11.62
C TRP A 3 16.28 0.87 -11.41
N SER A 4 16.43 0.43 -10.16
CA SER A 4 16.31 -0.99 -9.79
C SER A 4 14.91 -1.29 -9.29
N THR A 5 14.36 -2.46 -9.62
CA THR A 5 13.02 -2.89 -9.18
C THR A 5 13.11 -4.19 -8.40
N PRO A 6 13.46 -4.15 -7.11
CA PRO A 6 13.46 -5.35 -6.27
C PRO A 6 12.05 -5.91 -6.07
N PHE A 7 12.00 -7.19 -5.70
CA PHE A 7 10.78 -7.88 -5.33
C PHE A 7 10.74 -8.01 -3.81
N ILE A 8 9.73 -7.43 -3.18
CA ILE A 8 9.57 -7.47 -1.72
C ILE A 8 8.26 -8.15 -1.39
N ILE A 9 8.31 -9.04 -0.41
CA ILE A 9 7.14 -9.73 0.09
C ILE A 9 6.77 -9.12 1.43
N TYR A 10 5.53 -8.67 1.51
CA TYR A 10 4.92 -8.11 2.71
C TYR A 10 3.89 -9.09 3.25
N ARG A 11 3.71 -9.11 4.56
CA ARG A 11 2.61 -9.78 5.26
C ARG A 11 1.67 -8.72 5.83
N ILE A 12 0.39 -8.88 5.55
CA ILE A 12 -0.66 -8.08 6.20
C ILE A 12 -1.10 -8.85 7.44
N ASP A 13 -0.83 -8.29 8.61
CA ASP A 13 -1.29 -8.86 9.87
C ASP A 13 -2.80 -8.60 10.07
N ALA A 14 -3.44 -9.35 10.97
CA ALA A 14 -4.88 -9.21 11.26
C ALA A 14 -5.28 -7.81 11.76
N SER A 15 -4.32 -7.02 12.26
CA SER A 15 -4.49 -5.61 12.63
C SER A 15 -4.48 -4.65 11.43
N GLY A 16 -4.22 -5.15 10.22
CA GLY A 16 -4.02 -4.34 9.01
C GLY A 16 -2.61 -3.73 8.90
N SER A 17 -1.69 -4.09 9.79
CA SER A 17 -0.30 -3.62 9.76
C SER A 17 0.50 -4.37 8.68
N LEU A 18 1.37 -3.66 7.96
CA LEU A 18 2.15 -4.22 6.87
C LEU A 18 3.57 -4.52 7.34
N LYS A 19 4.00 -5.78 7.26
CA LYS A 19 5.34 -6.21 7.67
C LYS A 19 6.15 -6.77 6.51
N GLU A 20 7.37 -6.29 6.33
CA GLU A 20 8.31 -6.89 5.38
C GLU A 20 8.79 -8.25 5.89
N VAL A 21 8.57 -9.30 5.10
CA VAL A 21 8.92 -10.68 5.46
C VAL A 21 10.01 -11.28 4.59
N TYR A 22 10.19 -10.80 3.35
CA TYR A 22 11.25 -11.28 2.48
C TYR A 22 11.63 -10.30 1.38
N HIS A 23 12.92 -10.23 1.06
CA HIS A 23 13.49 -9.43 -0.03
C HIS A 23 14.08 -10.37 -1.08
N ALA A 24 13.38 -10.52 -2.19
CA ALA A 24 13.80 -11.38 -3.29
C ALA A 24 14.71 -10.61 -4.25
N LYS A 25 15.85 -11.21 -4.58
CA LYS A 25 16.83 -10.65 -5.53
C LYS A 25 16.31 -10.66 -6.96
N ASP A 26 15.49 -11.65 -7.30
CA ASP A 26 14.93 -11.86 -8.63
C ASP A 26 13.49 -12.43 -8.56
N LEU A 27 12.84 -12.49 -9.72
CA LEU A 27 11.47 -12.98 -9.82
C LEU A 27 11.35 -14.47 -9.45
N ASN A 28 12.40 -15.27 -9.68
CA ASN A 28 12.37 -16.71 -9.40
C ASN A 28 12.40 -16.98 -7.91
N ALA A 29 13.22 -16.25 -7.16
CA ALA A 29 13.26 -16.28 -5.71
C ALA A 29 11.93 -15.83 -5.11
N ALA A 30 11.31 -14.78 -5.66
CA ALA A 30 9.99 -14.32 -5.24
C ALA A 30 8.91 -15.40 -5.48
N ARG A 31 8.89 -15.99 -6.68
CA ARG A 31 7.94 -17.07 -7.03
C ARG A 31 8.12 -18.31 -6.17
N TYR A 32 9.37 -18.70 -5.91
CA TYR A 32 9.67 -19.82 -5.02
C TYR A 32 9.12 -19.55 -3.61
N TRP A 33 9.39 -18.37 -3.07
CA TRP A 33 8.92 -17.99 -1.75
C TRP A 33 7.39 -17.99 -1.67
N LEU A 34 6.73 -17.37 -2.65
CA LEU A 34 5.25 -17.37 -2.72
C LEU A 34 4.65 -18.76 -2.83
N LYS A 35 5.33 -19.69 -3.51
CA LYS A 35 4.81 -21.03 -3.72
C LYS A 35 4.99 -21.94 -2.50
N TYR A 36 6.10 -21.80 -1.78
CA TYR A 36 6.51 -22.79 -0.78
C TYR A 36 6.61 -22.26 0.65
N ILE A 37 6.69 -20.94 0.85
CA ILE A 37 6.97 -20.32 2.16
C ILE A 37 5.84 -19.38 2.58
N ALA A 38 5.14 -18.78 1.61
CA ALA A 38 4.09 -17.81 1.89
C ALA A 38 2.96 -18.37 2.74
N LYS A 39 2.42 -17.48 3.57
CA LYS A 39 1.21 -17.68 4.36
C LYS A 39 0.07 -16.86 3.76
N PRO A 40 -1.20 -17.20 4.06
CA PRO A 40 -2.32 -16.33 3.74
C PRO A 40 -2.08 -14.91 4.25
N GLY A 41 -2.28 -13.91 3.38
CA GLY A 41 -1.97 -12.51 3.68
C GLY A 41 -0.60 -12.02 3.20
N ASP A 42 0.22 -12.90 2.63
CA ASP A 42 1.49 -12.50 2.00
C ASP A 42 1.27 -11.99 0.57
N VAL A 43 1.85 -10.82 0.26
CA VAL A 43 1.74 -10.16 -1.03
C VAL A 43 3.13 -9.79 -1.56
N CYS A 44 3.39 -10.09 -2.83
CA CYS A 44 4.62 -9.71 -3.50
C CYS A 44 4.43 -8.38 -4.24
N CYS A 45 5.21 -7.38 -3.85
CA CYS A 45 5.24 -6.07 -4.44
C CYS A 45 6.51 -5.89 -5.27
N ARG A 46 6.34 -5.38 -6.49
CA ARG A 46 7.44 -4.93 -7.33
C ARG A 46 7.57 -3.42 -7.16
N THR A 47 8.50 -2.98 -6.33
CA THR A 47 8.59 -1.57 -5.94
C THR A 47 9.88 -0.97 -6.50
N PRO A 48 9.81 0.07 -7.35
CA PRO A 48 11.01 0.74 -7.83
C PRO A 48 11.75 1.45 -6.70
N THR A 49 13.06 1.22 -6.62
CA THR A 49 13.95 1.90 -5.67
C THR A 49 14.28 3.29 -6.21
N HIS A 50 14.00 4.34 -5.43
CA HIS A 50 14.33 5.71 -5.83
C HIS A 50 15.74 6.09 -5.36
N PRO A 51 16.65 6.49 -6.25
CA PRO A 51 18.08 6.67 -5.92
C PRO A 51 18.37 7.75 -4.87
N LYS A 52 17.46 8.70 -4.63
CA LYS A 52 17.63 9.75 -3.60
C LYS A 52 16.75 9.57 -2.35
N HIS A 53 15.75 8.69 -2.41
CA HIS A 53 14.73 8.54 -1.35
C HIS A 53 14.71 7.14 -0.74
N SER A 54 15.62 6.27 -1.16
CA SER A 54 15.90 4.99 -0.50
C SER A 54 16.98 5.21 0.54
N THR A 55 16.56 5.68 1.71
CA THR A 55 17.41 6.15 2.81
C THR A 55 18.15 5.02 3.54
N HIS A 56 17.59 3.82 3.57
CA HIS A 56 18.09 2.66 4.31
C HIS A 56 18.33 1.49 3.34
N ASN A 57 19.60 1.11 3.15
CA ASN A 57 20.05 -0.12 2.50
C ASN A 57 19.69 -0.32 1.01
N GLY A 58 19.28 0.73 0.28
CA GLY A 58 18.86 0.59 -1.12
C GLY A 58 17.52 -0.13 -1.30
N ALA A 59 16.73 -0.23 -0.23
CA ALA A 59 15.37 -0.75 -0.26
C ALA A 59 14.38 0.36 -0.67
N PRO A 60 13.31 0.01 -1.40
CA PRO A 60 12.21 0.92 -1.66
C PRO A 60 11.33 1.09 -0.40
N GLU A 61 11.28 2.31 0.12
CA GLU A 61 10.62 2.66 1.39
C GLU A 61 9.15 3.12 1.22
N TYR A 62 8.47 2.68 0.16
CA TYR A 62 7.18 3.28 -0.20
C TYR A 62 6.10 3.13 0.87
N PHE A 63 6.09 2.02 1.62
CA PHE A 63 5.09 1.76 2.66
C PHE A 63 5.49 2.24 4.05
N SER A 64 6.78 2.34 4.37
CA SER A 64 7.24 2.90 5.65
C SER A 64 6.94 4.40 5.75
N HIS A 65 7.01 5.12 4.63
CA HIS A 65 6.56 6.52 4.60
C HIS A 65 5.05 6.66 4.83
N LYS A 66 4.22 5.70 4.38
CA LYS A 66 2.77 5.77 4.60
C LYS A 66 2.39 5.58 6.07
N GLU A 67 3.06 4.69 6.79
CA GLU A 67 2.85 4.56 8.25
C GLU A 67 3.26 5.85 8.99
N THR A 68 4.29 6.53 8.51
CA THR A 68 4.79 7.79 9.08
C THR A 68 3.93 9.00 8.69
N SER A 69 3.31 8.98 7.51
CA SER A 69 2.59 10.15 6.94
C SER A 69 1.19 10.36 7.54
N GLY A 70 0.85 9.64 8.61
CA GLY A 70 -0.44 9.74 9.27
C GLY A 70 -1.53 8.97 8.53
N CYS A 71 -2.55 8.59 9.30
CA CYS A 71 -3.78 7.99 8.81
C CYS A 71 -4.25 8.72 7.54
N ALA A 72 -4.70 7.98 6.52
CA ALA A 72 -5.39 8.55 5.37
C ALA A 72 -6.61 9.28 5.91
N SER A 73 -6.40 10.55 6.23
CA SER A 73 -7.26 11.28 7.13
C SER A 73 -8.60 11.38 6.42
N SER A 74 -9.62 10.73 6.98
CA SER A 74 -11.03 10.85 6.60
C SER A 74 -11.55 12.24 6.98
N VAL A 75 -10.80 13.27 6.61
CA VAL A 75 -11.06 14.64 7.02
C VAL A 75 -11.55 15.35 5.79
N LYS A 76 -12.80 15.01 5.45
CA LYS A 76 -13.63 15.73 4.48
C LYS A 76 -13.52 17.24 4.69
N GLU A 77 -13.46 17.68 5.95
CA GLU A 77 -13.26 19.09 6.33
C GLU A 77 -11.92 19.68 5.86
N ASN A 78 -10.81 18.94 5.90
CA ASN A 78 -9.50 19.43 5.46
C ASN A 78 -9.48 19.63 3.95
N TRP A 79 -10.06 18.68 3.22
CA TRP A 79 -10.22 18.78 1.78
C TRP A 79 -11.16 19.91 1.37
N GLN A 80 -12.27 20.08 2.08
CA GLN A 80 -13.19 21.19 1.85
C GLN A 80 -12.53 22.54 2.13
N ASN A 81 -11.78 22.66 3.22
CA ASN A 81 -11.06 23.89 3.57
C ASN A 81 -9.96 24.21 2.56
N TYR A 82 -9.20 23.20 2.11
CA TYR A 82 -8.20 23.36 1.05
C TYR A 82 -8.82 23.84 -0.28
N ALA A 83 -9.91 23.20 -0.70
CA ALA A 83 -10.57 23.52 -1.95
C ALA A 83 -11.25 24.91 -1.92
N LYS A 84 -11.87 25.29 -0.79
CA LYS A 84 -12.37 26.66 -0.56
C LYS A 84 -11.23 27.70 -0.65
N GLY A 85 -10.05 27.38 -0.10
CA GLY A 85 -8.85 28.21 -0.20
C GLY A 85 -8.26 28.32 -1.62
N LYS A 86 -8.70 27.46 -2.55
CA LYS A 86 -8.33 27.47 -3.98
C LYS A 86 -9.46 27.97 -4.89
N SER A 87 -10.41 28.74 -4.34
CA SER A 87 -11.52 29.35 -5.08
C SER A 87 -12.46 28.35 -5.75
N PHE A 88 -12.65 27.17 -5.14
CA PHE A 88 -13.69 26.25 -5.57
C PHE A 88 -15.05 26.70 -5.04
N ASP A 89 -15.97 27.05 -5.95
CA ASP A 89 -17.34 27.50 -5.66
C ASP A 89 -18.40 26.38 -5.82
N GLY A 90 -17.95 25.14 -6.01
CA GLY A 90 -18.85 23.99 -6.19
C GLY A 90 -19.38 23.44 -4.87
N GLN A 91 -20.54 22.79 -4.94
CA GLN A 91 -21.12 22.10 -3.79
C GLN A 91 -20.48 20.72 -3.61
N PHE A 92 -19.91 20.45 -2.44
CA PHE A 92 -19.35 19.14 -2.14
C PHE A 92 -20.47 18.11 -1.94
N PRO A 93 -20.36 16.90 -2.50
CA PRO A 93 -21.32 15.84 -2.24
C PRO A 93 -21.38 15.50 -0.74
N ASN A 94 -22.60 15.36 -0.22
CA ASN A 94 -22.82 15.09 1.20
C ASN A 94 -22.47 13.67 1.60
N GLU A 95 -22.51 12.73 0.67
CA GLU A 95 -22.27 11.32 0.91
C GLU A 95 -21.11 10.83 0.04
N GLU A 96 -20.12 10.23 0.70
CA GLU A 96 -19.24 9.30 0.03
C GLU A 96 -20.09 8.08 -0.29
N LYS A 97 -20.24 7.70 -1.57
CA LYS A 97 -20.80 6.39 -1.90
C LYS A 97 -19.87 5.35 -1.27
N GLY A 98 -20.29 4.81 -0.13
CA GLY A 98 -19.58 3.70 0.50
C GLY A 98 -19.37 2.61 -0.53
N VAL A 99 -18.12 2.20 -0.72
CA VAL A 99 -17.83 0.97 -1.44
C VAL A 99 -18.47 -0.13 -0.61
N GLN A 100 -19.61 -0.65 -1.06
CA GLN A 100 -20.17 -1.87 -0.47
C GLN A 100 -19.10 -2.94 -0.65
N ALA A 101 -18.56 -3.42 0.47
CA ALA A 101 -17.82 -4.66 0.47
C ALA A 101 -18.83 -5.73 0.07
N ASP A 102 -18.78 -6.17 -1.18
CA ASP A 102 -19.41 -7.42 -1.59
C ASP A 102 -18.78 -8.52 -0.72
N GLU A 103 -19.51 -8.93 0.32
CA GLU A 103 -19.37 -10.24 0.95
C GLU A 103 -19.54 -11.28 -0.15
N ALA A 104 -18.43 -11.71 -0.75
CA ALA A 104 -18.40 -12.90 -1.58
C ALA A 104 -18.58 -14.14 -0.69
N GLU A 105 -19.86 -14.37 -0.40
CA GLU A 105 -20.56 -15.61 -0.13
C GLU A 105 -19.69 -16.88 -0.01
N SER A 106 -19.67 -17.38 1.23
CA SER A 106 -19.45 -18.77 1.60
C SER A 106 -20.31 -19.71 0.76
N THR A 107 -19.70 -20.52 -0.12
CA THR A 107 -20.34 -21.75 -0.64
C THR A 107 -19.51 -22.95 -0.23
N THR A 108 -20.05 -23.67 0.74
CA THR A 108 -19.70 -25.03 1.15
C THR A 108 -19.83 -26.00 -0.02
N VAL A 109 -18.84 -26.87 -0.21
CA VAL A 109 -19.03 -28.19 -0.83
C VAL A 109 -18.38 -29.22 0.07
#